data_AF-A0A975VF78-F1
#
_entry.id   AF-A0A975VF78-F1
#
_cell.length_a   1.000
_cell.length_b   1.000
_cell.length_c   1.000
_cell.angle_alpha   90.00
_cell.angle_beta   90.00
_cell.angle_gamma   90.00
#
_symmetry.space_group_name_H-M   'P 1'
#
loop_
_entity.id
_entity.type
_entity.pdbx_description
1 polymer ?
#
loop_
_entity_poly.entity_id
_entity_poly.type
_entity_poly.pdbx_seq_one_letter_code
_entity_poly.pdbx_strand_id
1 'polypeptide(L)' 'MFTTTDKTELVERRSRFHAEAEQRLANLTALGKTLAWPEVRRYLEARAAGQARARPKARKFTK' A
#
# COMPACT_ATOMS: atom_id res chain seq x y z
N MET A 1 -14.26 -24.78 21.37
CA MET A 1 -13.38 -25.49 20.40
C MET A 1 -13.58 -24.84 19.04
N PHE A 2 -12.54 -24.28 18.42
CA PHE A 2 -12.64 -23.78 17.04
C PHE A 2 -12.62 -24.96 16.08
N THR A 3 -13.61 -25.00 15.18
CA THR A 3 -13.80 -26.10 14.24
C THR A 3 -12.76 -26.04 13.12
N THR A 4 -12.49 -27.17 12.45
CA THR A 4 -11.53 -27.25 11.35
C THR A 4 -11.88 -26.28 10.20
N THR A 5 -13.18 -25.99 10.00
CA THR A 5 -13.68 -25.03 9.00
C THR A 5 -13.25 -23.59 9.30
N ASP A 6 -13.37 -23.14 10.55
CA ASP A 6 -12.93 -21.79 10.98
C ASP A 6 -11.43 -21.56 10.70
N LYS A 7 -10.62 -22.60 10.91
CA LYS A 7 -9.17 -22.53 10.68
C LYS A 7 -8.83 -22.43 9.19
N THR A 8 -9.56 -23.14 8.33
CA THR A 8 -9.35 -23.10 6.88
C THR A 8 -9.74 -21.73 6.31
N GLU A 9 -10.88 -21.15 6.71
CA GLU A 9 -11.29 -19.83 6.23
C GLU A 9 -10.27 -18.74 6.61
N LEU A 10 -9.72 -18.80 7.83
CA LEU A 10 -8.69 -17.86 8.27
C LEU A 10 -7.40 -17.96 7.42
N VAL A 11 -6.97 -19.19 7.09
CA VAL A 11 -5.80 -19.44 6.24
C VAL A 11 -6.05 -18.93 4.82
N GLU A 12 -7.24 -19.16 4.26
CA GLU A 12 -7.61 -18.65 2.94
C GLU A 12 -7.69 -17.12 2.89
N ARG A 13 -8.24 -16.47 3.92
CA ARG A 13 -8.24 -15.00 4.03
C ARG A 13 -6.83 -14.45 4.08
N ARG A 14 -5.96 -15.09 4.85
CA ARG A 14 -4.55 -14.69 4.96
C ARG A 14 -3.80 -14.90 3.65
N SER A 15 -4.01 -16.02 2.96
CA SER A 15 -3.35 -16.28 1.67
C SER A 15 -3.80 -15.29 0.61
N ARG A 16 -5.10 -14.97 0.54
CA ARG A 16 -5.64 -13.93 -0.36
C ARG A 16 -5.04 -12.56 -0.06
N PHE A 17 -4.94 -12.17 1.21
CA PHE A 17 -4.33 -10.90 1.60
C PHE A 17 -2.86 -10.80 1.16
N HIS A 18 -2.07 -11.86 1.36
CA HIS A 18 -0.67 -11.88 0.94
C HIS A 18 -0.53 -11.89 -0.59
N ALA A 19 -1.35 -12.66 -1.30
CA ALA A 19 -1.34 -12.69 -2.76
C ALA A 19 -1.65 -11.31 -3.37
N GLU A 20 -2.63 -10.58 -2.82
CA GLU A 20 -2.90 -9.21 -3.23
C GLU A 20 -1.74 -8.26 -2.94
N ALA A 21 -1.08 -8.41 -1.77
CA ALA A 21 0.07 -7.59 -1.40
C ALA A 21 1.25 -7.83 -2.35
N GLU A 22 1.55 -9.08 -2.69
CA GLU A 22 2.58 -9.45 -3.66
C GLU A 22 2.26 -8.93 -5.05
N GLN A 23 1.02 -9.07 -5.52
CA GLN A 23 0.60 -8.55 -6.83
C GLN A 23 0.76 -7.02 -6.90
N ARG A 24 0.35 -6.29 -5.84
CA ARG A 24 0.53 -4.84 -5.76
C ARG A 24 2.00 -4.46 -5.75
N LEU A 25 2.84 -5.19 -5.02
CA LEU A 25 4.28 -4.94 -4.97
C LEU A 25 4.94 -5.21 -6.34
N ALA A 26 4.57 -6.27 -7.03
CA ALA A 26 5.04 -6.58 -8.38
C ALA A 26 4.69 -5.44 -9.35
N ASN A 27 3.44 -4.95 -9.30
CA ASN A 27 3.00 -3.82 -10.13
C ASN A 27 3.76 -2.53 -9.82
N LEU A 28 3.96 -2.22 -8.53
CA LEU A 28 4.75 -1.05 -8.09
C LEU A 28 6.19 -1.13 -8.59
N THR A 29 6.79 -2.32 -8.54
CA THR A 29 8.15 -2.55 -9.02
C THR A 29 8.23 -2.41 -10.54
N ALA A 30 7.25 -2.95 -11.28
CA ALA A 30 7.18 -2.87 -12.73
C ALA A 30 6.96 -1.43 -13.25
N LEU A 31 6.12 -0.64 -12.59
CA LEU A 31 5.89 0.77 -12.92
C LEU A 31 7.15 1.63 -12.77
N GLY A 32 8.11 1.19 -11.96
CA GLY A 32 9.44 1.80 -11.79
C GLY A 32 9.43 3.20 -11.18
N LYS A 33 8.27 3.80 -10.93
CA LYS A 33 8.08 5.10 -10.27
C LYS A 33 7.05 4.95 -9.16
N THR A 34 7.37 5.44 -7.98
CA THR A 34 6.45 5.51 -6.83
C THR A 34 6.47 6.89 -6.20
N LEU A 35 5.50 7.15 -5.32
CA LEU A 35 5.49 8.31 -4.46
C LEU A 35 6.09 7.91 -3.11
N ALA A 36 7.10 8.64 -2.63
CA ALA A 36 7.64 8.39 -1.31
C ALA A 36 6.56 8.69 -0.25
N TRP A 37 6.25 7.71 0.60
CA TRP A 37 5.22 7.86 1.63
C TRP A 37 5.39 9.12 2.51
N PRO A 38 6.61 9.49 2.94
CA PRO A 38 6.81 10.72 3.70
C PRO A 38 6.38 11.99 2.94
N GLU A 39 6.56 12.04 1.61
CA GLU A 39 6.12 13.17 0.78
C GLU A 39 4.60 13.20 0.64
N VAL A 40 3.96 12.03 0.45
CA VAL A 40 2.50 11.90 0.36
C VAL A 40 1.85 12.31 1.68
N ARG A 41 2.31 11.77 2.80
CA ARG A 41 1.80 12.09 4.14
C ARG A 41 1.85 13.60 4.40
N ARG A 42 3.00 14.21 4.15
CA ARG A 42 3.24 15.65 4.26
C ARG A 42 2.32 16.49 3.38
N TYR A 43 2.00 16.02 2.18
CA TYR A 43 1.01 16.65 1.31
C TYR A 43 -0.41 16.55 1.88
N LEU A 44 -0.81 15.37 2.36
CA LEU A 44 -2.12 15.14 2.95
C LEU A 44 -2.34 15.95 4.23
N GLU A 45 -1.36 15.99 5.13
CA GLU A 45 -1.40 16.80 6.35
C GLU A 45 -1.59 18.30 6.03
N ALA A 46 -0.85 18.82 5.05
CA ALA A 46 -1.00 20.21 4.62
C ALA A 46 -2.40 20.48 4.01
N ARG A 47 -2.91 19.56 3.18
CA ARG A 47 -4.25 19.68 2.60
C ARG A 47 -5.35 19.62 3.65
N ALA A 48 -5.21 18.76 4.66
CA ALA A 48 -6.13 18.67 5.79
C ALA A 48 -6.14 19.97 6.62
N ALA A 49 -4.99 20.65 6.72
CA ALA A 49 -4.86 21.96 7.37
C ALA A 49 -5.30 23.15 6.47
N GLY A 50 -5.87 22.91 5.30
CA GLY A 50 -6.28 23.96 4.35
C GLY A 50 -5.12 24.66 3.63
N GLN A 51 -3.89 24.17 3.80
CA GLN A 51 -2.70 24.76 3.21
C GLN A 51 -2.51 24.29 1.76
N ALA A 52 -2.15 25.23 0.88
CA ALA A 52 -1.76 24.91 -0.48
C ALA A 52 -0.33 24.35 -0.49
N ARG A 53 -0.19 23.07 -0.85
CA ARG A 53 1.10 22.40 -1.04
C ARG A 53 1.16 21.75 -2.40
N ALA A 54 2.33 21.77 -3.02
CA ALA A 54 2.56 21.09 -4.29
C ALA A 54 2.30 19.58 -4.18
N ARG A 55 1.59 19.02 -5.15
CA ARG A 55 1.35 17.57 -5.24
C ARG A 55 2.69 16.84 -5.43
N PRO A 56 2.96 15.77 -4.66
CA PRO A 56 4.18 14.98 -4.83
C PRO A 56 4.18 14.33 -6.22
N LYS A 57 5.36 14.24 -6.84
CA LYS A 57 5.54 13.67 -8.18
C LYS A 57 6.13 12.28 -8.06
N ALA A 58 5.63 11.33 -8.85
CA ALA A 58 6.17 9.98 -8.88
C ALA A 58 7.62 10.01 -9.38
N ARG A 59 8.54 9.43 -8.61
CA ARG A 59 9.98 9.36 -8.90
C ARG A 59 10.43 7.91 -8.93
N LYS A 60 11.59 7.65 -9.55
CA LYS A 60 12.16 6.31 -9.59
C LYS A 60 12.23 5.74 -8.17
N PHE A 61 11.68 4.54 -7.99
CA PHE A 61 11.81 3.81 -6.74
C PHE A 61 13.28 3.44 -6.55
N THR A 62 13.95 4.08 -5.60
CA THR A 62 15.29 3.69 -5.15
C THR A 62 15.09 2.94 -3.85
N LYS A 63 15.53 1.68 -3.82
CA LYS A 63 15.42 0.78 -2.66
C LYS A 63 16.30 1.27 -1.52
#